data_AF-A0AAU8JKC5-F1
#
_entry.id   AF-A0AAU8JKC5-F1
#
_cell.length_a   1.000
_cell.length_b   1.000
_cell.length_c   1.000
_cell.angle_alpha   90.00
_cell.angle_beta   90.00
_cell.angle_gamma   90.00
#
_symmetry.space_group_name_H-M   'P 1'
#
loop_
_entity.id
_entity.type
_entity.pdbx_description
1 polymer ?
#
loop_
_entity_poly.entity_id
_entity_poly.type
_entity_poly.pdbx_seq_one_letter_code
_entity_poly.pdbx_strand_id
1 'polypeptide(L)'
;MTSHLCKNHAINVIEDLNVSGMLANHKLAKSIADMGFYDFRRQMEYKSELYGSQLIIVDRFYPSSKTCSNCGAIKDSLPLSERVFYCEHCHLKIDRDLNAARNLEKIGRATAKSTPVDNLEPTPLVEAGSKTNSSLVKIKLSDLMGKFG
;
A
#
# COMPACT_ATOMS: atom_id res chain seq x y z
N MET A 1 -10.82 1.43 10.58
CA MET A 1 -9.86 1.05 9.52
C MET A 1 -8.39 1.19 9.96
N THR A 2 -7.80 2.39 10.05
CA THR A 2 -6.37 2.59 10.38
C THR A 2 -5.91 1.98 11.72
N SER A 3 -6.76 1.99 12.75
CA SER A 3 -6.44 1.32 14.02
C SER A 3 -6.32 -0.19 13.89
N HIS A 4 -7.13 -0.83 13.05
CA HIS A 4 -7.03 -2.27 12.82
C HIS A 4 -5.71 -2.61 12.13
N LEU A 5 -5.30 -1.79 11.16
CA LEU A 5 -4.07 -1.97 10.41
C LEU A 5 -2.84 -1.88 11.31
N CYS A 6 -2.75 -0.80 12.10
CA CYS A 6 -1.60 -0.56 12.97
C CYS A 6 -1.54 -1.51 14.18
N LYS A 7 -2.66 -2.13 14.58
CA LYS A 7 -2.70 -3.14 15.66
C LYS A 7 -2.34 -4.55 15.22
N ASN A 8 -2.69 -4.92 13.99
CA ASN A 8 -2.59 -6.31 13.52
C ASN A 8 -1.44 -6.55 12.55
N HIS A 9 -0.73 -5.50 12.14
CA HIS A 9 0.42 -5.59 11.25
C HIS A 9 1.62 -4.89 11.85
N ALA A 10 2.70 -5.64 12.04
CA ALA A 10 3.95 -5.13 12.57
C ALA A 10 4.58 -4.08 11.65
N ILE A 11 4.36 -4.20 10.34
CA ILE A 11 4.92 -3.30 9.32
C ILE A 11 3.82 -2.90 8.35
N ASN A 12 3.63 -1.60 8.19
CA ASN A 12 2.71 -0.98 7.25
C ASN A 12 3.52 -0.18 6.23
N VAL A 13 3.27 -0.39 4.94
CA VAL A 13 3.96 0.32 3.86
C VAL A 13 2.95 1.12 3.06
N ILE A 14 3.18 2.42 2.93
CA ILE A 14 2.33 3.34 2.15
C ILE A 14 3.17 4.17 1.18
N GLU A 15 2.55 4.64 0.10
CA GLU A 15 3.17 5.60 -0.83
C GLU A 15 3.02 7.03 -0.33
N ASP A 16 4.05 7.86 -0.53
CA ASP A 16 3.93 9.31 -0.43
C ASP A 16 3.13 9.85 -1.63
N LEU A 17 1.83 10.04 -1.46
CA LEU A 17 1.00 10.66 -2.48
C LEU A 17 1.19 12.17 -2.51
N ASN A 18 1.31 12.76 -3.69
CA ASN A 18 1.27 14.21 -3.88
C ASN A 18 -0.14 14.77 -3.75
N VAL A 19 -0.72 14.71 -2.55
CA VAL A 19 -2.11 15.11 -2.29
C VAL A 19 -2.37 16.54 -2.76
N SER A 20 -1.46 17.49 -2.51
CA SER A 20 -1.60 18.87 -2.99
C SER A 20 -1.58 18.97 -4.52
N GLY A 21 -0.67 18.26 -5.21
CA GLY A 21 -0.64 18.21 -6.68
C GLY A 21 -1.85 17.50 -7.29
N MET A 22 -2.38 16.48 -6.62
CA MET A 22 -3.60 15.78 -7.03
C MET A 22 -4.84 16.67 -6.87
N LEU A 23 -4.91 17.46 -5.78
CA LEU A 23 -5.98 18.43 -5.53
C LEU A 23 -5.92 19.64 -6.48
N ALA A 24 -4.75 19.97 -7.04
CA ALA A 24 -4.63 21.01 -8.07
C ALA A 24 -5.32 20.63 -9.39
N ASN A 25 -5.60 19.35 -9.62
CA ASN A 25 -6.41 18.91 -10.75
C ASN A 25 -7.90 19.03 -10.41
N HIS A 26 -8.53 20.15 -10.78
CA HIS A 26 -9.94 20.45 -10.49
C HIS A 26 -10.93 19.37 -10.93
N LYS A 27 -10.60 18.53 -11.93
CA LYS A 27 -11.47 17.43 -12.37
C LYS A 27 -11.54 16.28 -11.36
N LEU A 28 -10.46 16.05 -10.62
CA LEU A 28 -10.33 14.94 -9.66
C LEU A 28 -10.30 15.41 -8.21
N ALA A 29 -10.13 16.72 -7.97
CA ALA A 29 -9.94 17.33 -6.66
C ALA A 29 -11.03 16.93 -5.65
N LYS A 30 -12.30 16.91 -6.08
CA LYS A 30 -13.42 16.52 -5.21
C LYS A 30 -13.31 15.07 -4.78
N SER A 31 -13.12 14.14 -5.72
CA SER A 31 -12.96 12.71 -5.42
C SER A 31 -11.73 12.41 -4.56
N ILE A 32 -10.64 13.16 -4.76
CA ILE A 32 -9.41 13.02 -3.95
C ILE A 32 -9.60 13.58 -2.53
N ALA A 33 -10.30 14.71 -2.39
CA ALA A 33 -10.63 15.28 -1.10
C ALA A 33 -11.56 14.34 -0.30
N ASP A 34 -12.58 13.78 -0.96
CA ASP A 34 -13.53 12.84 -0.36
C ASP A 34 -12.85 11.54 0.11
N MET A 35 -11.71 11.16 -0.49
CA MET A 35 -10.94 9.98 -0.08
C MET A 35 -10.08 10.20 1.18
N GLY A 36 -9.90 11.46 1.62
CA GLY A 36 -9.27 11.76 2.90
C GLY A 36 -7.82 11.27 3.03
N PHE A 37 -7.04 11.24 1.94
CA PHE A 37 -5.68 10.67 1.93
C PHE A 37 -4.72 11.37 2.89
N TYR A 38 -4.90 12.68 3.09
CA TYR A 38 -4.15 13.44 4.09
C TYR A 38 -4.43 12.90 5.51
N ASP A 39 -5.72 12.79 5.87
CA ASP A 39 -6.12 12.26 7.18
C ASP A 39 -5.76 10.79 7.35
N PHE A 40 -5.82 10.01 6.28
CA PHE A 40 -5.40 8.61 6.30
C PHE A 40 -3.92 8.48 6.67
N ARG A 41 -3.03 9.23 5.99
CA ARG A 41 -1.59 9.24 6.31
C ARG A 41 -1.36 9.69 7.75
N ARG A 42 -1.93 10.82 8.15
CA ARG A 42 -1.80 11.36 9.51
C ARG A 42 -2.23 10.33 10.56
N GLN A 43 -3.33 9.61 10.31
CA GLN A 43 -3.80 8.57 11.21
C GLN A 43 -2.87 7.36 11.23
N MET A 44 -2.27 6.96 10.11
CA MET A 44 -1.30 5.88 10.06
C MET A 44 -0.03 6.25 10.84
N GLU A 45 0.51 7.45 10.67
CA GLU A 45 1.69 7.94 11.41
C GLU A 45 1.42 7.88 12.92
N TYR A 46 0.38 8.57 13.38
CA TYR A 46 -0.01 8.60 14.79
C TYR A 46 -0.27 7.20 15.37
N LYS A 47 -1.01 6.34 14.66
CA LYS A 47 -1.42 5.03 15.20
C LYS A 47 -0.31 3.99 15.13
N SER A 48 0.63 4.13 14.20
CA SER A 48 1.79 3.24 14.13
C SER A 48 2.68 3.46 15.36
N GLU A 49 2.92 4.72 15.73
CA GLU A 49 3.59 5.06 16.99
C GLU A 49 2.80 4.56 18.21
N LEU A 50 1.48 4.78 18.24
CA LEU A 50 0.64 4.38 19.37
C LEU A 50 0.62 2.87 19.63
N TYR A 51 0.66 2.05 18.57
CA TYR A 51 0.57 0.59 18.69
C TYR A 51 1.92 -0.12 18.49
N GLY A 52 3.01 0.63 18.30
CA GLY A 52 4.35 0.09 18.12
C GLY A 52 4.58 -0.62 16.78
N SER A 53 3.73 -0.40 15.78
CA SER A 53 3.98 -0.89 14.42
C SER A 53 4.90 0.07 13.66
N GLN A 54 5.67 -0.48 12.72
CA GLN A 54 6.51 0.32 11.83
C GLN A 54 5.68 0.85 10.66
N LEU A 55 5.74 2.15 10.42
CA LEU A 55 5.27 2.75 9.17
C LEU A 55 6.45 3.05 8.26
N ILE A 56 6.40 2.54 7.03
CA ILE A 56 7.36 2.83 5.97
C ILE A 56 6.64 3.65 4.91
N ILE A 57 7.14 4.86 4.67
CA ILE A 57 6.61 5.76 3.65
C ILE A 57 7.57 5.70 2.46
N VAL A 58 7.07 5.18 1.34
CA VAL A 58 7.84 5.03 0.11
C VAL A 58 7.81 6.34 -0.66
N ASP A 59 8.97 6.74 -1.19
CA ASP A 59 9.12 7.97 -1.96
C ASP A 59 8.12 8.06 -3.12
N ARG A 60 7.60 9.27 -3.35
CA ARG A 60 6.58 9.57 -4.35
C ARG A 60 6.99 9.27 -5.79
N PHE A 61 8.29 9.28 -6.08
CA PHE A 61 8.82 9.05 -7.42
C PHE A 61 9.07 7.57 -7.68
N TYR A 62 8.90 6.70 -6.68
CA TYR A 62 8.99 5.26 -6.87
C TYR A 62 7.86 4.76 -7.80
N PRO A 63 8.18 4.18 -8.96
CA PRO A 63 7.19 3.83 -9.97
C PRO A 63 6.49 2.50 -9.66
N SER A 64 5.92 2.35 -8.47
CA SER A 64 5.32 1.11 -7.96
C SER A 64 4.29 0.49 -8.91
N SER A 65 3.44 1.32 -9.54
CA SER A 65 2.39 0.88 -10.45
C SER A 65 2.91 0.49 -11.83
N LYS A 66 4.03 1.08 -12.27
CA LYS A 66 4.66 0.84 -13.57
C LYS A 66 5.72 -0.27 -13.52
N THR A 67 6.25 -0.59 -12.35
CA THR A 67 7.25 -1.64 -12.15
C THR A 67 6.59 -3.01 -12.13
N CYS A 68 7.08 -3.97 -12.90
CA CYS A 68 6.57 -5.33 -12.85
C CYS A 68 6.97 -5.99 -11.53
N SER A 69 5.97 -6.42 -10.76
CA SER A 69 6.21 -7.13 -9.49
C SER A 69 6.83 -8.52 -9.65
N ASN A 70 6.89 -9.07 -10.86
CA ASN A 70 7.59 -10.32 -11.13
C ASN A 70 9.06 -10.07 -11.53
N CYS A 71 9.31 -9.38 -12.65
CA CYS A 71 10.64 -9.25 -13.23
C CYS A 71 11.33 -7.90 -13.02
N GLY A 72 10.67 -6.90 -12.43
CA GLY A 72 11.25 -5.57 -12.17
C GLY A 72 11.28 -4.63 -13.37
N ALA A 73 10.87 -5.05 -14.58
CA ALA A 73 10.79 -4.16 -15.73
C ALA A 73 9.82 -3.00 -15.49
N ILE A 74 10.18 -1.79 -15.93
CA ILE A 74 9.39 -0.57 -15.70
C ILE A 74 8.75 -0.15 -17.02
N LYS A 75 7.43 0.07 -17.02
CA LYS A 75 6.73 0.70 -18.16
C LYS A 75 7.06 2.18 -18.25
N ASP A 76 7.23 2.70 -19.46
CA ASP A 76 7.37 4.15 -19.68
C ASP A 76 6.08 4.90 -19.31
N SER A 77 4.94 4.39 -19.79
CA SER A 77 3.60 4.94 -19.56
C SER A 77 2.62 3.89 -19.05
N LEU A 78 1.74 4.30 -18.15
CA LEU A 78 0.63 3.49 -17.66
C LEU A 78 -0.56 4.42 -17.33
N PRO A 79 -1.57 4.52 -18.20
CA PRO A 79 -2.73 5.37 -17.97
C PRO A 79 -3.51 4.98 -16.72
N LEU A 80 -4.17 5.95 -16.06
CA LEU A 80 -5.01 5.67 -14.90
C LEU A 80 -6.21 4.77 -15.22
N SER A 81 -6.70 4.80 -16.47
CA SER A 81 -7.76 3.93 -16.97
C SER A 81 -7.32 2.47 -17.16
N GLU A 82 -6.02 2.20 -17.28
CA GLU A 82 -5.49 0.84 -17.37
C GLU A 82 -5.51 0.21 -15.96
N ARG A 83 -6.53 -0.61 -15.70
CA ARG A 83 -6.72 -1.32 -14.42
C ARG A 83 -5.95 -2.64 -14.33
N VAL A 84 -5.59 -3.22 -15.46
CA VAL A 84 -4.83 -4.47 -15.54
C VAL A 84 -3.40 -4.15 -15.96
N PHE A 85 -2.43 -4.52 -15.12
CA PHE A 85 -1.02 -4.47 -15.47
C PHE A 85 -0.66 -5.70 -16.32
N TYR A 86 -0.14 -5.46 -17.52
CA TYR A 86 0.47 -6.47 -18.38
C TYR A 86 1.96 -6.18 -18.58
N CYS A 87 2.82 -7.16 -18.32
CA CYS A 87 4.26 -7.03 -18.53
C CYS A 87 4.69 -7.58 -19.88
N GLU A 88 5.30 -6.76 -20.74
CA GLU A 88 5.84 -7.19 -22.04
C GLU A 88 7.05 -8.13 -21.92
N HIS A 89 7.75 -8.10 -20.78
CA HIS A 89 9.00 -8.87 -20.59
C HIS A 89 8.78 -10.28 -20.02
N CYS A 90 7.80 -10.45 -19.13
CA CYS A 90 7.54 -11.73 -18.46
C CYS A 90 6.08 -12.17 -18.54
N HIS A 91 5.25 -11.45 -19.27
CA HIS A 91 3.83 -11.74 -19.53
C HIS A 91 2.94 -11.84 -18.29
N LEU A 92 3.41 -11.34 -17.13
CA LEU A 92 2.56 -11.18 -15.95
C LEU A 92 1.34 -10.33 -16.30
N LYS A 93 0.14 -10.86 -16.03
CA LYS A 93 -1.13 -10.15 -16.14
C LYS A 93 -1.84 -10.16 -14.78
N ILE A 94 -2.01 -8.99 -14.17
CA ILE A 94 -2.59 -8.87 -12.83
C ILE A 94 -3.26 -7.51 -12.67
N ASP A 95 -4.13 -7.36 -11.68
CA ASP A 95 -4.63 -6.02 -11.30
C ASP A 95 -3.46 -5.07 -10.99
N ARG A 96 -3.54 -3.84 -11.51
CA ARG A 96 -2.49 -2.82 -11.38
C ARG A 96 -2.24 -2.44 -9.93
N ASP A 97 -3.27 -2.45 -9.12
CA ASP A 97 -3.18 -2.09 -7.73
C ASP A 97 -2.52 -3.22 -6.92
N LEU A 98 -2.90 -4.48 -7.21
CA LEU A 98 -2.17 -5.64 -6.68
C LEU A 98 -0.69 -5.70 -7.12
N ASN A 99 -0.38 -5.31 -8.36
CA ASN A 99 1.01 -5.23 -8.84
C ASN A 99 1.85 -4.26 -7.99
N ALA A 100 1.36 -3.05 -7.78
CA ALA A 100 2.09 -2.07 -6.98
C ALA A 100 2.17 -2.44 -5.50
N ALA A 101 1.10 -3.02 -4.94
CA ALA A 101 1.09 -3.54 -3.58
C ALA A 101 2.23 -4.57 -3.34
N ARG A 102 2.50 -5.44 -4.33
CA ARG A 102 3.66 -6.36 -4.29
C ARG A 102 5.00 -5.64 -4.37
N ASN A 103 5.08 -4.54 -5.12
CA ASN A 103 6.30 -3.74 -5.18
C ASN A 103 6.57 -3.01 -3.85
N LEU A 104 5.55 -2.47 -3.21
CA LEU A 104 5.66 -1.87 -1.87
C LEU A 104 6.03 -2.91 -0.82
N GLU A 105 5.46 -4.12 -0.90
CA GLU A 105 5.85 -5.24 -0.05
C GLU A 105 7.35 -5.54 -0.15
N LYS A 106 7.92 -5.56 -1.35
CA LYS A 106 9.36 -5.78 -1.54
C LYS A 106 10.20 -4.69 -0.87
N ILE A 107 9.79 -3.43 -0.98
CA ILE A 107 10.45 -2.31 -0.28
C ILE A 107 10.34 -2.48 1.23
N GLY A 108 9.15 -2.82 1.73
CA GLY A 108 8.91 -3.11 3.14
C GLY A 108 9.85 -4.17 3.68
N ARG A 109 9.95 -5.31 2.98
CA ARG A 109 10.85 -6.42 3.36
C ARG A 109 12.32 -6.01 3.34
N ALA A 110 12.73 -5.16 2.40
CA ALA A 110 14.11 -4.68 2.32
C ALA A 110 14.45 -3.61 3.37
N THR A 111 13.45 -2.91 3.91
CA THR A 111 13.62 -1.73 4.78
C THR A 111 13.24 -1.99 6.23
N ALA A 112 12.44 -3.04 6.49
CA ALA A 112 11.98 -3.41 7.81
C ALA A 112 13.17 -3.57 8.76
N LYS A 113 13.13 -2.83 9.86
CA LYS A 113 14.01 -3.07 10.99
C LYS A 113 13.33 -4.16 11.82
N SER A 114 14.10 -5.03 12.48
CA SER A 114 13.52 -5.96 13.45
C SER A 114 12.75 -5.16 14.51
N THR A 115 11.43 -5.19 14.48
CA THR A 115 10.57 -4.53 15.45
C THR A 115 10.21 -5.49 16.59
N PRO A 116 9.92 -4.99 17.81
CA PRO A 116 9.57 -5.85 18.96
C PRO A 116 8.17 -6.49 18.89
N VAL A 117 7.40 -6.31 17.82
CA VAL A 117 5.99 -6.76 17.70
C VAL A 117 5.86 -8.28 17.60
N ASP A 118 6.96 -9.00 17.38
CA ASP A 118 6.98 -10.47 17.39
C ASP A 118 6.67 -11.08 18.78
N ASN A 119 6.53 -10.27 19.83
CA ASN A 119 6.23 -10.70 21.21
C ASN A 119 4.85 -10.26 21.75
N LEU A 120 3.94 -9.75 20.92
CA LEU A 120 2.55 -9.59 21.35
C LEU A 120 1.84 -10.93 21.23
N GLU A 121 1.58 -11.57 22.38
CA GLU A 121 0.80 -12.80 22.42
C GLU A 121 -0.52 -12.61 21.65
N PRO A 122 -0.86 -13.55 20.75
CA PRO A 122 -2.09 -13.46 19.99
C PRO A 122 -3.28 -13.49 20.94
N THR A 123 -4.06 -12.41 20.97
CA THR A 123 -5.43 -12.46 21.52
C THR A 123 -6.15 -13.67 20.94
N PRO A 124 -6.84 -14.51 21.76
CA PRO A 124 -7.36 -15.79 21.28
C PRO A 124 -8.32 -15.57 20.12
N LEU A 125 -7.89 -15.96 18.92
CA LEU A 125 -8.74 -16.02 17.74
C LEU A 125 -9.47 -17.35 17.78
N VAL A 126 -10.80 -17.28 17.84
CA VAL A 126 -11.71 -18.40 17.63
C VAL A 126 -11.34 -19.06 16.28
N GLU A 127 -11.18 -20.38 16.31
CA GLU A 127 -10.59 -21.19 15.25
C GLU A 127 -11.35 -21.10 13.91
N ALA A 128 -10.61 -20.95 12.81
CA ALA A 128 -10.66 -21.87 11.66
C ALA A 128 -9.59 -21.53 10.62
N GLY A 129 -8.58 -22.41 10.50
CA GLY A 129 -8.07 -22.83 9.18
C GLY A 129 -6.90 -22.07 8.53
N SER A 130 -5.72 -22.69 8.62
CA SER A 130 -4.64 -22.72 7.60
C SER A 130 -3.63 -21.57 7.48
N LYS A 131 -2.57 -21.66 8.30
CA LYS A 131 -1.13 -21.58 7.95
C LYS A 131 -0.70 -20.75 6.72
N THR A 132 -0.27 -19.51 6.97
CA THR A 132 1.10 -18.95 6.79
C THR A 132 1.07 -17.51 7.29
N ASN A 133 1.80 -17.19 8.35
CA ASN A 133 1.75 -15.88 9.01
C ASN A 133 2.59 -14.85 8.21
N SER A 134 2.04 -14.37 7.08
CA SER A 134 2.64 -13.30 6.28
C SER A 134 2.10 -11.95 6.78
N SER A 135 2.74 -11.40 7.81
CA SER A 135 2.31 -10.24 8.61
C SER A 135 2.43 -8.86 7.92
N LEU A 136 2.41 -8.81 6.59
CA LEU A 136 2.50 -7.56 5.81
C LEU A 136 1.13 -7.18 5.25
N VAL A 137 0.62 -6.01 5.64
CA VAL A 137 -0.56 -5.43 4.99
C VAL A 137 -0.20 -4.32 4.04
N LYS A 138 -0.87 -4.43 2.90
CA LYS A 138 -0.69 -3.70 1.67
C LYS A 138 -1.82 -2.69 1.60
N ILE A 139 -1.50 -1.42 1.56
CA ILE A 139 -2.51 -0.39 1.32
C ILE A 139 -2.01 0.43 0.16
N LYS A 140 -2.45 0.06 -1.05
CA LYS A 140 -2.29 0.94 -2.18
C LYS A 140 -3.45 1.93 -2.16
N LEU A 141 -3.13 3.20 -1.97
CA LEU A 141 -4.15 4.25 -1.89
C LEU A 141 -4.97 4.38 -3.20
N SER A 142 -4.47 3.91 -4.34
CA SER A 142 -5.25 3.85 -5.59
C SER A 142 -6.32 2.76 -5.64
N ASP A 143 -6.33 1.79 -4.72
CA ASP A 143 -7.44 0.82 -4.55
C ASP A 143 -8.76 1.52 -4.20
N LEU A 144 -8.69 2.70 -3.59
CA LEU A 144 -9.86 3.55 -3.27
C LEU A 144 -10.35 4.34 -4.49
N MET A 145 -9.48 4.60 -5.47
CA MET A 145 -9.79 5.39 -6.66
C MET A 145 -10.52 4.59 -7.76
N GLY A 146 -10.49 3.26 -7.70
CA GLY A 146 -11.08 2.38 -8.72
C GLY A 146 -12.59 2.17 -8.65
N LYS A 147 -13.29 2.78 -7.70
CA LYS A 147 -14.74 2.59 -7.50
C LYS A 147 -15.63 3.68 -8.09
N PHE A 148 -15.05 4.69 -8.74
CA PHE A 148 -15.79 5.86 -9.25
C PHE A 148 -15.48 6.19 -10.71
N GLY A 149 -15.05 5.20 -11.50
CA GLY A 149 -14.90 5.31 -12.95
C GLY A 149 -15.79 4.30 -13.65
#